data_AF-A0A953WUA2-F1
#
_entry.id   AF-A0A953WUA2-F1
#
_cell.length_a   1.000
_cell.length_b   1.000
_cell.length_c   1.000
_cell.angle_alpha   90.00
_cell.angle_beta   90.00
_cell.angle_gamma   90.00
#
_symmetry.space_group_name_H-M   'P 1'
#
loop_
_entity.id
_entity.type
_entity.pdbx_description
1 polymer ?
#
loop_
_entity_poly.entity_id
_entity_poly.type
_entity_poly.pdbx_seq_one_letter_code
_entity_poly.pdbx_strand_id
1 'polypeptide(L)'
;ITGTLNLLEAAVAAGHDRFVMTSTTSLMISQHVRDEEGDAAVWMDEDYGPLQPRNIYGVTKLAAESLCRQVHGETGLASIILRTSRFFPEDDDTHSDPSPENLKANEFLHRRLTVEDAADAHIAALHNAAQVGFGLYIASAPTPFSRDDCAELKRDAATVIARHFPDAPALYAQKGWRLPPSLGRVYDAARMERELDFRCRTDFAAVLEALRTEAPMPFAHDGGFVSPSTLGAGLIVPGA
;
A
#
# COMPACT_ATOMS: atom_id res chain seq x y z
N ILE A 1 15.50 -11.65 3.65
CA ILE A 1 15.97 -11.66 5.06
C ILE A 1 17.46 -11.31 5.12
N THR A 2 18.36 -12.17 4.61
CA THR A 2 19.81 -11.92 4.64
C THR A 2 20.22 -10.57 4.06
N GLY A 3 19.66 -10.17 2.91
CA GLY A 3 19.94 -8.85 2.34
C GLY A 3 19.59 -7.69 3.27
N THR A 4 18.50 -7.79 4.05
CA THR A 4 18.14 -6.77 5.04
C THR A 4 19.14 -6.76 6.21
N LEU A 5 19.49 -7.93 6.73
CA LEU A 5 20.46 -8.03 7.83
C LEU A 5 21.81 -7.40 7.43
N ASN A 6 22.33 -7.76 6.26
CA ASN A 6 23.60 -7.21 5.76
C ASN A 6 23.57 -5.68 5.66
N LEU A 7 22.46 -5.10 5.20
CA LEU A 7 22.33 -3.64 5.09
C LEU A 7 22.22 -2.96 6.46
N LEU A 8 21.52 -3.58 7.41
CA LEU A 8 21.43 -3.07 8.78
C LEU A 8 22.80 -3.10 9.47
N GLU A 9 23.52 -4.22 9.40
CA GLU A 9 24.87 -4.37 9.97
C GLU A 9 25.85 -3.38 9.34
N ALA A 10 25.81 -3.23 8.01
CA ALA A 10 26.63 -2.25 7.31
C ALA A 10 26.30 -0.81 7.72
N ALA A 11 25.01 -0.49 7.89
CA ALA A 11 24.59 0.86 8.29
C ALA A 11 25.07 1.20 9.71
N VAL A 12 24.96 0.26 10.64
CA VAL A 12 25.49 0.41 12.01
C VAL A 12 27.01 0.57 11.98
N ALA A 13 27.72 -0.29 11.25
CA ALA A 13 29.18 -0.24 11.16
C ALA A 13 29.69 1.07 10.52
N ALA A 14 28.94 1.63 9.57
CA ALA A 14 29.23 2.91 8.94
C ALA A 14 28.84 4.13 9.81
N GLY A 15 28.17 3.93 10.94
CA GLY A 15 27.72 5.01 11.82
C GLY A 15 26.57 5.83 11.24
N HIS A 16 25.72 5.24 10.40
CA HIS A 16 24.49 5.89 9.97
C HIS A 16 23.54 6.07 11.16
N ASP A 17 22.81 7.18 11.17
CA ASP A 17 21.86 7.54 12.22
C ASP A 17 20.45 6.99 11.98
N ARG A 18 20.13 6.64 10.72
CA ARG A 18 18.80 6.20 10.32
C ARG A 18 18.78 5.18 9.18
N PHE A 19 17.72 4.39 9.14
CA PHE A 19 17.42 3.36 8.15
C PHE A 19 15.93 3.36 7.81
N VAL A 20 15.59 3.28 6.53
CA VAL A 20 14.20 3.14 6.09
C VAL A 20 14.02 1.85 5.30
N MET A 21 13.09 1.01 5.73
CA MET A 21 12.79 -0.27 5.11
C MET A 21 11.45 -0.23 4.37
N THR A 22 11.49 -0.50 3.07
CA THR A 22 10.28 -0.79 2.28
C THR A 22 9.78 -2.21 2.59
N SER A 23 8.71 -2.27 3.38
CA SER A 23 7.90 -3.47 3.58
C SER A 23 6.70 -3.48 2.63
N THR A 24 5.68 -4.27 2.94
CA THR A 24 4.50 -4.47 2.08
C THR A 24 3.25 -4.66 2.92
N THR A 25 2.10 -4.18 2.47
CA THR A 25 0.82 -4.57 3.06
C THR A 25 0.46 -6.04 2.79
N SER A 26 1.13 -6.71 1.83
CA SER A 26 0.87 -8.12 1.49
C SER A 26 1.07 -9.08 2.66
N LEU A 27 1.98 -8.76 3.59
CA LEU A 27 2.20 -9.54 4.80
C LEU A 27 1.03 -9.47 5.80
N MET A 28 0.14 -8.47 5.64
CA MET A 28 -1.05 -8.30 6.48
C MET A 28 -2.23 -9.14 5.97
N ILE A 29 -2.12 -9.74 4.79
CA ILE A 29 -3.21 -10.48 4.15
C ILE A 29 -3.10 -11.96 4.51
N SER A 30 -3.95 -12.40 5.44
CA SER A 30 -4.18 -13.82 5.71
C SER A 30 -5.04 -14.47 4.61
N GLN A 31 -5.17 -15.81 4.65
CA GLN A 31 -6.04 -16.52 3.71
C GLN A 31 -7.50 -16.07 3.84
N HIS A 32 -8.00 -15.96 5.07
CA HIS A 32 -9.35 -15.45 5.36
C HIS A 32 -9.63 -14.06 4.75
N VAL A 33 -8.66 -13.14 4.86
CA VAL A 33 -8.76 -11.81 4.23
C VAL A 33 -8.70 -11.90 2.71
N ARG A 34 -7.87 -12.78 2.15
CA ARG A 34 -7.73 -12.96 0.71
C ARG A 34 -9.01 -13.48 0.06
N ASP A 35 -9.65 -14.42 0.72
CA ASP A 35 -10.88 -15.09 0.27
C ASP A 35 -12.13 -14.26 0.62
N GLU A 36 -11.93 -13.16 1.35
CA GLU A 36 -12.95 -12.23 1.82
C GLU A 36 -14.14 -12.90 2.52
N GLU A 37 -13.87 -13.92 3.34
CA GLU A 37 -14.85 -14.78 4.02
C GLU A 37 -15.69 -14.05 5.09
N GLY A 38 -15.31 -12.83 5.48
CA GLY A 38 -16.01 -12.02 6.47
C GLY A 38 -17.26 -11.29 5.94
N ASP A 39 -18.15 -10.92 6.86
CA ASP A 39 -19.36 -10.11 6.62
C ASP A 39 -19.10 -8.60 6.65
N ALA A 40 -17.87 -8.19 6.98
CA ALA A 40 -17.40 -6.82 6.98
C ALA A 40 -16.03 -6.68 6.32
N ALA A 41 -15.75 -5.50 5.76
CA ALA A 41 -14.44 -5.16 5.25
C ALA A 41 -13.42 -5.16 6.41
N VAL A 42 -12.26 -5.76 6.20
CA VAL A 42 -11.21 -5.79 7.23
C VAL A 42 -10.50 -4.44 7.27
N TRP A 43 -10.64 -3.71 8.38
CA TRP A 43 -9.90 -2.48 8.63
C TRP A 43 -8.48 -2.80 9.11
N MET A 44 -7.48 -2.26 8.42
CA MET A 44 -6.07 -2.53 8.69
C MET A 44 -5.32 -1.24 8.92
N ASP A 45 -5.02 -0.99 10.19
CA ASP A 45 -4.01 -0.04 10.63
C ASP A 45 -2.75 -0.78 11.07
N GLU A 46 -1.76 -0.06 11.59
CA GLU A 46 -0.49 -0.66 11.99
C GLU A 46 -0.60 -1.61 13.20
N ASP A 47 -1.67 -1.51 13.98
CA ASP A 47 -1.95 -2.37 15.14
C ASP A 47 -2.70 -3.66 14.75
N TYR A 48 -3.06 -3.80 13.47
CA TYR A 48 -3.69 -5.01 12.95
C TYR A 48 -2.80 -6.26 13.15
N GLY A 49 -3.37 -7.28 13.82
CA GLY A 49 -2.72 -8.55 14.06
C GLY A 49 -3.63 -9.55 14.78
N PRO A 50 -3.18 -10.81 14.97
CA PRO A 50 -1.88 -11.35 14.61
C PRO A 50 -1.68 -11.47 13.09
N LEU A 51 -0.47 -11.17 12.63
CA LEU A 51 -0.13 -11.26 11.21
C LEU A 51 0.13 -12.72 10.82
N GLN A 52 -0.57 -13.18 9.79
CA GLN A 52 -0.43 -14.55 9.26
C GLN A 52 -0.19 -14.48 7.74
N PRO A 53 1.02 -14.11 7.30
CA PRO A 53 1.32 -13.98 5.88
C PRO A 53 1.11 -15.30 5.13
N ARG A 54 0.35 -15.25 4.04
CA ARG A 54 -0.02 -16.44 3.24
C ARG A 54 1.04 -16.92 2.24
N ASN A 55 2.16 -16.21 2.10
CA ASN A 55 3.21 -16.55 1.12
C ASN A 55 4.62 -16.25 1.66
N ILE A 56 5.63 -16.86 1.04
CA ILE A 56 7.05 -16.74 1.43
C ILE A 56 7.49 -15.26 1.40
N TYR A 57 7.05 -14.49 0.40
CA TYR A 57 7.37 -13.07 0.31
C TYR A 57 6.93 -12.31 1.58
N GLY A 58 5.67 -12.47 2.00
CA GLY A 58 5.14 -11.85 3.22
C GLY A 58 5.85 -12.32 4.49
N VAL A 59 6.16 -13.62 4.62
CA VAL A 59 6.94 -14.15 5.75
C VAL A 59 8.32 -13.50 5.82
N THR A 60 9.01 -13.38 4.68
CA THR A 60 10.36 -12.80 4.63
C THR A 60 10.37 -11.30 4.91
N LYS A 61 9.31 -10.58 4.52
CA LYS A 61 9.14 -9.15 4.85
C LYS A 61 8.84 -8.97 6.34
N LEU A 62 7.97 -9.78 6.94
CA LEU A 62 7.71 -9.75 8.39
C LEU A 62 8.98 -10.04 9.20
N ALA A 63 9.78 -11.03 8.80
CA ALA A 63 11.06 -11.29 9.44
C ALA A 63 12.04 -10.10 9.32
N ALA A 64 12.05 -9.42 8.17
CA ALA A 64 12.86 -8.22 7.97
C ALA A 64 12.39 -7.04 8.84
N GLU A 65 11.08 -6.90 9.09
CA GLU A 65 10.53 -5.91 10.03
C GLU A 65 11.04 -6.17 11.46
N SER A 66 11.02 -7.44 11.88
CA SER A 66 11.55 -7.85 13.19
C SER A 66 13.05 -7.58 13.34
N LEU A 67 13.84 -7.79 12.28
CA LEU A 67 15.27 -7.46 12.29
C LEU A 67 15.52 -5.97 12.50
N CYS A 68 14.76 -5.10 11.81
CA CYS A 68 14.89 -3.65 12.00
C CYS A 68 14.58 -3.25 13.46
N ARG A 69 13.54 -3.85 14.06
CA ARG A 69 13.19 -3.60 15.47
C ARG A 69 14.30 -4.05 16.43
N GLN A 70 14.87 -5.23 16.18
CA GLN A 70 15.95 -5.77 17.00
C GLN A 70 17.19 -4.89 16.93
N VAL A 71 17.64 -4.54 15.72
CA VAL A 71 18.83 -3.70 15.52
C VAL A 71 18.63 -2.31 16.12
N HIS A 72 17.45 -1.70 15.96
CA HIS A 72 17.12 -0.45 16.64
C HIS A 72 17.28 -0.57 18.17
N GLY A 73 16.72 -1.61 18.78
CA GLY A 73 16.81 -1.83 20.23
C GLY A 73 18.24 -2.06 20.75
N GLU A 74 19.10 -2.68 19.95
CA GLU A 74 20.48 -2.99 20.33
C GLU A 74 21.45 -1.83 20.09
N THR A 75 21.23 -1.04 19.05
CA THR A 75 22.22 -0.07 18.54
C THR A 75 21.76 1.37 18.60
N GLY A 76 20.46 1.62 18.78
CA GLY A 76 19.85 2.94 18.69
C GLY A 76 19.67 3.46 17.25
N LEU A 77 20.01 2.68 16.22
CA LEU A 77 19.80 3.05 14.81
C LEU A 77 18.33 3.37 14.57
N ALA A 78 18.01 4.62 14.23
CA ALA A 78 16.63 5.00 13.98
C ALA A 78 16.09 4.22 12.77
N SER A 79 14.97 3.52 12.92
CA SER A 79 14.49 2.59 11.88
C SER A 79 13.01 2.79 11.61
N ILE A 80 12.68 3.22 10.39
CA ILE A 80 11.29 3.38 9.94
C ILE A 80 10.93 2.32 8.91
N ILE A 81 9.80 1.66 9.11
CA ILE A 81 9.27 0.61 8.25
C ILE A 81 8.04 1.15 7.53
N LEU A 82 8.03 1.06 6.20
CA LEU A 82 6.90 1.45 5.37
C LEU A 82 6.25 0.22 4.74
N ARG A 83 5.07 -0.17 5.22
CA ARG A 83 4.22 -1.18 4.57
C ARG A 83 3.53 -0.53 3.38
N THR A 84 4.20 -0.56 2.23
CA THR A 84 3.68 0.02 0.99
C THR A 84 2.51 -0.78 0.43
N SER A 85 1.48 -0.07 0.00
CA SER A 85 0.34 -0.63 -0.73
C SER A 85 0.67 -0.80 -2.22
N ARG A 86 -0.31 -1.19 -3.05
CA ARG A 86 -0.07 -1.38 -4.49
C ARG A 86 0.19 -0.04 -5.18
N PHE A 87 1.20 0.03 -6.03
CA PHE A 87 1.48 1.18 -6.91
C PHE A 87 1.92 0.76 -8.33
N PHE A 88 1.78 -0.54 -8.63
CA PHE A 88 2.20 -1.15 -9.88
C PHE A 88 1.47 -0.58 -11.12
N PRO A 89 2.18 -0.29 -12.22
CA PRO A 89 1.59 0.19 -13.47
C PRO A 89 0.93 -0.92 -14.31
N GLU A 90 1.38 -2.18 -14.17
CA GLU A 90 0.89 -3.32 -14.93
C GLU A 90 -0.60 -3.65 -14.67
N ASP A 91 -1.14 -4.53 -15.51
CA ASP A 91 -2.48 -5.10 -15.33
C ASP A 91 -2.59 -5.88 -14.02
N ASP A 92 -3.82 -6.04 -13.52
CA ASP A 92 -4.03 -6.93 -12.39
C ASP A 92 -3.95 -8.38 -12.86
N ASP A 93 -3.08 -9.18 -12.22
CA ASP A 93 -2.89 -10.61 -12.55
C ASP A 93 -4.16 -11.46 -12.40
N THR A 94 -5.19 -10.96 -11.71
CA THR A 94 -6.38 -11.73 -11.32
C THR A 94 -7.69 -11.22 -11.88
N HIS A 95 -7.79 -9.94 -12.22
CA HIS A 95 -9.03 -9.32 -12.70
C HIS A 95 -8.79 -8.57 -14.00
N SER A 96 -9.62 -8.86 -15.00
CA SER A 96 -9.67 -8.14 -16.27
C SER A 96 -10.96 -7.33 -16.45
N ASP A 97 -11.91 -7.44 -15.52
CA ASP A 97 -13.16 -6.69 -15.49
C ASP A 97 -13.42 -6.11 -14.09
N PRO A 98 -13.70 -4.80 -13.94
CA PRO A 98 -13.70 -3.78 -15.00
C PRO A 98 -12.29 -3.51 -15.59
N SER A 99 -12.18 -2.56 -16.52
CA SER A 99 -10.91 -2.25 -17.21
C SER A 99 -9.76 -1.96 -16.22
N PRO A 100 -8.49 -2.16 -16.61
CA PRO A 100 -7.34 -1.96 -15.72
C PRO A 100 -7.28 -0.58 -15.06
N GLU A 101 -7.62 0.48 -15.80
CA GLU A 101 -7.68 1.84 -15.24
C GLU A 101 -8.81 2.00 -14.23
N ASN A 102 -9.99 1.43 -14.49
CA ASN A 102 -11.11 1.44 -13.55
C ASN A 102 -10.74 0.68 -12.26
N LEU A 103 -10.09 -0.48 -12.38
CA LEU A 103 -9.59 -1.23 -11.22
C LEU A 103 -8.64 -0.36 -10.40
N LYS A 104 -7.63 0.24 -11.02
CA LYS A 104 -6.66 1.12 -10.32
C LYS A 104 -7.34 2.32 -9.65
N ALA A 105 -8.28 2.97 -10.34
CA ALA A 105 -9.08 4.05 -9.77
C ALA A 105 -9.85 3.60 -8.51
N ASN A 106 -10.47 2.42 -8.54
CA ASN A 106 -11.16 1.85 -7.38
C ASN A 106 -10.19 1.51 -6.24
N GLU A 107 -8.96 1.09 -6.54
CA GLU A 107 -7.97 0.77 -5.51
C GLU A 107 -7.57 1.99 -4.66
N PHE A 108 -7.66 3.23 -5.18
CA PHE A 108 -7.39 4.46 -4.41
C PHE A 108 -8.36 4.66 -3.24
N LEU A 109 -9.50 3.98 -3.21
CA LEU A 109 -10.43 4.02 -2.08
C LEU A 109 -9.89 3.27 -0.85
N HIS A 110 -9.00 2.29 -1.05
CA HIS A 110 -8.79 1.28 0.00
C HIS A 110 -7.44 0.56 0.02
N ARG A 111 -6.63 0.56 -1.05
CA ARG A 111 -5.43 -0.29 -1.12
C ARG A 111 -4.33 0.12 -2.10
N ARG A 112 -4.31 1.37 -2.59
CA ARG A 112 -3.32 1.87 -3.56
C ARG A 112 -2.74 3.21 -3.14
N LEU A 113 -1.54 3.48 -3.63
CA LEU A 113 -0.92 4.79 -3.71
C LEU A 113 -0.21 4.94 -5.07
N THR A 114 0.29 6.13 -5.39
CA THR A 114 1.15 6.34 -6.56
C THR A 114 2.60 5.96 -6.26
N VAL A 115 3.43 5.77 -7.30
CA VAL A 115 4.87 5.53 -7.09
C VAL A 115 5.57 6.79 -6.57
N GLU A 116 5.08 7.96 -6.98
CA GLU A 116 5.52 9.27 -6.50
C GLU A 116 5.23 9.44 -5.01
N ASP A 117 4.00 9.15 -4.58
CA ASP A 117 3.64 9.19 -3.15
C ASP A 117 4.42 8.14 -2.34
N ALA A 118 4.69 6.96 -2.94
CA ALA A 118 5.54 5.96 -2.30
C ALA A 118 6.97 6.49 -2.12
N ALA A 119 7.54 7.20 -3.10
CA ALA A 119 8.87 7.80 -2.99
C ALA A 119 8.88 8.93 -1.94
N ASP A 120 7.90 9.83 -1.97
CA ASP A 120 7.78 10.94 -1.02
C ASP A 120 7.59 10.43 0.42
N ALA A 121 6.86 9.32 0.61
CA ALA A 121 6.76 8.64 1.90
C ALA A 121 8.12 8.21 2.46
N HIS A 122 9.06 7.75 1.62
CA HIS A 122 10.41 7.38 2.07
C HIS A 122 11.21 8.62 2.48
N ILE A 123 11.05 9.74 1.77
CA ILE A 123 11.69 11.01 2.13
C ILE A 123 11.15 11.51 3.48
N ALA A 124 9.83 11.49 3.67
CA ALA A 124 9.21 11.86 4.95
C ALA A 124 9.68 10.95 6.10
N ALA A 125 9.76 9.63 5.86
CA ALA A 125 10.29 8.69 6.83
C ALA A 125 11.75 8.99 7.19
N LEU A 126 12.61 9.29 6.21
CA LEU A 126 14.01 9.66 6.44
C LEU A 126 14.15 10.94 7.25
N HIS A 127 13.35 11.97 6.95
CA HIS A 127 13.38 13.25 7.66
C HIS A 127 12.97 13.10 9.14
N ASN A 128 11.97 12.28 9.44
CA ASN A 128 11.42 12.13 10.78
C ASN A 128 12.06 10.97 11.58
N ALA A 129 12.88 10.12 10.97
CA ALA A 129 13.41 8.90 11.58
C ALA A 129 14.06 9.15 12.95
N ALA A 130 14.95 10.13 13.06
CA ALA A 130 15.68 10.41 14.30
C ALA A 130 14.76 10.86 15.46
N GLN A 131 13.69 11.59 15.15
CA GLN A 131 12.70 12.03 16.14
C GLN A 131 11.82 10.87 16.61
N VAL A 132 11.41 10.01 15.69
CA VAL A 132 10.54 8.86 15.97
C VAL A 132 11.31 7.72 16.65
N GLY A 133 12.58 7.53 16.31
CA GLY A 133 13.42 6.43 16.76
C GLY A 133 13.06 5.11 16.06
N PHE A 134 11.90 4.53 16.35
CA PHE A 134 11.40 3.37 15.64
C PHE A 134 9.92 3.54 15.29
N GLY A 135 9.59 3.34 14.02
CA GLY A 135 8.24 3.50 13.52
C GLY A 135 7.90 2.45 12.48
N LEU A 136 6.63 2.04 12.49
CA LEU A 136 6.04 1.20 11.45
C LEU A 136 4.80 1.93 10.97
N TYR A 137 4.65 2.03 9.66
CA TYR A 137 3.57 2.79 9.04
C TYR A 137 3.04 2.11 7.79
N ILE A 138 1.73 2.25 7.56
CA ILE A 138 1.11 1.88 6.29
C ILE A 138 1.20 3.06 5.33
N ALA A 139 1.84 2.84 4.18
CA ALA A 139 1.86 3.82 3.09
C ALA A 139 0.78 3.46 2.08
N SER A 140 -0.30 4.24 2.07
CA SER A 140 -1.46 4.13 1.16
C SER A 140 -2.04 5.52 0.90
N ALA A 141 -2.78 5.67 -0.20
CA ALA A 141 -3.62 6.84 -0.39
C ALA A 141 -4.66 6.92 0.76
N PRO A 142 -5.04 8.12 1.19
CA PRO A 142 -5.99 8.27 2.28
C PRO A 142 -7.34 7.68 1.89
N THR A 143 -7.93 6.89 2.79
CA THR A 143 -9.27 6.36 2.63
C THR A 143 -10.31 7.37 3.12
N PRO A 144 -11.47 7.52 2.44
CA PRO A 144 -12.57 8.36 2.91
C PRO A 144 -13.40 7.72 4.03
N PHE A 145 -13.20 6.42 4.27
CA PHE A 145 -14.06 5.60 5.12
C PHE A 145 -13.64 5.64 6.59
N SER A 146 -14.51 5.10 7.43
CA SER A 146 -14.25 4.80 8.84
C SER A 146 -14.44 3.32 9.15
N ARG A 147 -14.03 2.89 10.35
CA ARG A 147 -14.29 1.52 10.85
C ARG A 147 -15.79 1.18 10.87
N ASP A 148 -16.65 2.18 11.07
CA ASP A 148 -18.11 1.99 11.13
C ASP A 148 -18.71 1.66 9.76
N ASP A 149 -18.01 2.02 8.66
CA ASP A 149 -18.45 1.72 7.31
C ASP A 149 -18.17 0.25 6.90
N CYS A 150 -17.30 -0.48 7.63
CA CYS A 150 -16.79 -1.78 7.21
C CYS A 150 -17.87 -2.81 6.82
N ALA A 151 -18.93 -2.95 7.63
CA ALA A 151 -20.01 -3.89 7.33
C ALA A 151 -20.79 -3.50 6.07
N GLU A 152 -20.99 -2.20 5.86
CA GLU A 152 -21.69 -1.69 4.68
C GLU A 152 -20.81 -1.74 3.44
N LEU A 153 -19.51 -1.47 3.55
CA LEU A 153 -18.53 -1.61 2.47
C LEU A 153 -18.50 -3.04 1.91
N LYS A 154 -18.65 -4.05 2.77
CA LYS A 154 -18.71 -5.44 2.31
C LYS A 154 -20.02 -5.75 1.59
N ARG A 155 -21.14 -5.16 2.03
CA ARG A 155 -22.48 -5.44 1.49
C ARG A 155 -22.83 -4.63 0.24
N ASP A 156 -22.50 -3.34 0.23
CA ASP A 156 -22.83 -2.37 -0.80
C ASP A 156 -21.83 -1.20 -0.79
N ALA A 157 -20.63 -1.46 -1.31
CA ALA A 157 -19.59 -0.44 -1.37
C ALA A 157 -19.99 0.76 -2.22
N ALA A 158 -20.76 0.55 -3.29
CA ALA A 158 -21.16 1.62 -4.21
C ALA A 158 -21.99 2.70 -3.49
N THR A 159 -22.93 2.31 -2.63
CA THR A 159 -23.71 3.26 -1.82
C THR A 159 -22.84 4.02 -0.84
N VAL A 160 -21.91 3.34 -0.13
CA VAL A 160 -20.98 4.02 0.80
C VAL A 160 -20.13 5.05 0.05
N ILE A 161 -19.54 4.66 -1.09
CA ILE A 161 -18.72 5.55 -1.92
C ILE A 161 -19.54 6.77 -2.35
N ALA A 162 -20.79 6.58 -2.79
CA ALA A 162 -21.66 7.67 -3.22
C ALA A 162 -22.04 8.63 -2.07
N ARG A 163 -22.00 8.21 -0.80
CA ARG A 163 -22.17 9.13 0.33
C ARG A 163 -21.00 10.10 0.47
N HIS A 164 -19.77 9.60 0.29
CA HIS A 164 -18.55 10.42 0.38
C HIS A 164 -18.29 11.22 -0.90
N PHE A 165 -18.66 10.66 -2.06
CA PHE A 165 -18.47 11.25 -3.39
C PHE A 165 -19.76 11.16 -4.22
N PRO A 166 -20.72 12.08 -4.02
CA PRO A 166 -22.03 12.00 -4.66
C PRO A 166 -22.05 12.01 -6.19
N ASP A 167 -21.00 12.56 -6.81
CA ASP A 167 -20.85 12.64 -8.26
C ASP A 167 -20.07 11.47 -8.87
N ALA A 168 -19.42 10.62 -8.05
CA ALA A 168 -18.65 9.49 -8.53
C ALA A 168 -19.47 8.53 -9.44
N PRO A 169 -20.72 8.15 -9.12
CA PRO A 169 -21.50 7.28 -10.01
C PRO A 169 -21.70 7.86 -11.40
N ALA A 170 -21.96 9.17 -11.51
CA ALA A 170 -22.20 9.84 -12.79
C ALA A 170 -20.90 9.97 -13.61
N LEU A 171 -19.80 10.39 -12.97
CA LEU A 171 -18.48 10.50 -13.61
C LEU A 171 -17.99 9.14 -14.12
N TYR A 172 -18.16 8.10 -13.32
CA TYR A 172 -17.80 6.73 -13.71
C TYR A 172 -18.64 6.26 -14.89
N ALA A 173 -19.97 6.44 -14.85
CA ALA A 173 -20.86 6.04 -15.93
C ALA A 173 -20.52 6.73 -17.27
N GLN A 174 -20.12 8.01 -17.25
CA GLN A 174 -19.70 8.74 -18.44
C GLN A 174 -18.46 8.13 -19.12
N LYS A 175 -17.53 7.58 -18.34
CA LYS A 175 -16.34 6.87 -18.85
C LYS A 175 -16.58 5.37 -19.10
N GLY A 176 -17.81 4.89 -18.91
CA GLY A 176 -18.14 3.46 -18.97
C GLY A 176 -17.55 2.63 -17.82
N TRP A 177 -17.14 3.28 -16.73
CA TRP A 177 -16.56 2.67 -15.54
C TRP A 177 -17.63 2.30 -14.52
N ARG A 178 -17.28 1.40 -13.60
CA ARG A 178 -18.14 0.93 -12.51
C ARG A 178 -17.45 1.05 -11.15
N LEU A 179 -18.21 1.53 -10.17
CA LEU A 179 -17.84 1.43 -8.75
C LEU A 179 -17.87 -0.04 -8.32
N PRO A 180 -17.02 -0.45 -7.35
CA PRO A 180 -17.03 -1.82 -6.86
C PRO A 180 -18.33 -2.10 -6.08
N PRO A 181 -18.95 -3.28 -6.24
CA PRO A 181 -20.14 -3.63 -5.47
C PRO A 181 -19.82 -3.95 -4.00
N SER A 182 -18.58 -4.37 -3.71
CA SER A 182 -18.10 -4.78 -2.40
C SER A 182 -16.62 -4.47 -2.26
N LEU A 183 -16.18 -4.12 -1.05
CA LEU A 183 -14.77 -4.02 -0.68
C LEU A 183 -14.47 -4.97 0.50
N GLY A 184 -13.48 -5.86 0.34
CA GLY A 184 -13.10 -6.81 1.39
C GLY A 184 -12.13 -6.26 2.45
N ARG A 185 -11.44 -5.15 2.18
CA ARG A 185 -10.47 -4.55 3.14
C ARG A 185 -10.18 -3.09 2.86
N VAL A 186 -9.73 -2.37 3.89
CA VAL A 186 -9.30 -0.97 3.84
C VAL A 186 -7.98 -0.82 4.59
N TYR A 187 -7.01 -0.15 3.98
CA TYR A 187 -5.77 0.27 4.63
C TYR A 187 -5.91 1.68 5.18
N ASP A 188 -5.59 1.86 6.46
CA ASP A 188 -5.61 3.14 7.15
C ASP A 188 -4.18 3.68 7.27
N ALA A 189 -3.91 4.79 6.57
CA ALA A 189 -2.62 5.47 6.57
C ALA A 189 -2.56 6.64 7.56
N ALA A 190 -3.57 6.84 8.41
CA ALA A 190 -3.69 8.04 9.24
C ALA A 190 -2.53 8.21 10.26
N ARG A 191 -1.81 7.14 10.60
CA ARG A 191 -0.63 7.25 11.48
C ARG A 191 0.53 7.98 10.82
N MET A 192 0.74 7.81 9.51
CA MET A 192 1.76 8.56 8.77
C MET A 192 1.51 10.06 8.82
N GLU A 193 0.26 10.48 8.70
CA GLU A 193 -0.11 11.89 8.76
C GLU A 193 0.20 12.49 10.14
N ARG A 194 -0.09 11.74 11.21
CA ARG A 194 0.11 12.19 12.59
C ARG A 194 1.58 12.22 13.02
N GLU A 195 2.38 11.26 12.58
CA GLU A 195 3.73 11.03 13.13
C GLU A 195 4.86 11.36 12.16
N LEU A 196 4.62 11.33 10.85
CA LEU A 196 5.60 11.66 9.81
C LEU A 196 5.27 12.95 9.06
N ASP A 197 4.18 13.64 9.43
CA ASP A 197 3.67 14.83 8.73
C ASP A 197 3.52 14.58 7.21
N PHE A 198 3.09 13.38 6.84
CA PHE A 198 2.98 12.95 5.45
C PHE A 198 1.61 12.38 5.14
N ARG A 199 0.96 12.99 4.15
CA ARG A 199 -0.25 12.51 3.50
C ARG A 199 0.02 12.36 2.01
N CYS A 200 -0.36 11.23 1.41
CA CYS A 200 -0.26 11.05 -0.04
C CYS A 200 -1.01 12.17 -0.75
N ARG A 201 -0.40 12.73 -1.79
CA ARG A 201 -0.97 13.81 -2.60
C ARG A 201 -2.11 13.33 -3.48
N THR A 202 -2.03 12.07 -3.94
CA THR A 202 -3.05 11.50 -4.82
C THR A 202 -4.01 10.64 -4.03
N ASP A 203 -5.28 11.02 -4.06
CA ASP A 203 -6.38 10.27 -3.46
C ASP A 203 -7.50 10.01 -4.48
N PHE A 204 -8.61 9.44 -4.03
CA PHE A 204 -9.76 9.20 -4.90
C PHE A 204 -10.39 10.49 -5.45
N ALA A 205 -10.33 11.60 -4.72
CA ALA A 205 -10.86 12.87 -5.19
C ALA A 205 -10.04 13.42 -6.37
N ALA A 206 -8.71 13.24 -6.36
CA ALA A 206 -7.87 13.57 -7.50
C ALA A 206 -8.23 12.74 -8.76
N VAL A 207 -8.61 11.48 -8.59
CA VAL A 207 -9.11 10.65 -9.70
C VAL A 207 -10.42 11.19 -10.25
N LEU A 208 -11.37 11.55 -9.38
CA LEU A 208 -12.65 12.15 -9.80
C LEU A 208 -12.45 13.51 -10.48
N GLU A 209 -11.51 14.33 -10.02
CA GLU A 209 -11.15 15.59 -10.69
C GLU A 209 -10.61 15.34 -12.09
N ALA A 210 -9.70 14.38 -12.27
CA ALA A 210 -9.21 14.03 -13.60
C ALA A 210 -10.32 13.54 -14.53
N LEU A 211 -11.31 12.79 -14.01
CA LEU A 211 -12.50 12.41 -14.78
C LEU A 211 -13.34 13.64 -15.16
N ARG A 212 -13.56 14.56 -14.22
CA ARG A 212 -14.39 15.76 -14.40
C ARG A 212 -13.81 16.72 -15.43
N THR A 213 -12.49 16.86 -15.48
CA THR A 213 -11.80 17.78 -16.40
C THR A 213 -11.26 17.10 -17.65
N GLU A 214 -11.53 15.80 -17.84
CA GLU A 214 -10.95 14.98 -18.90
C GLU A 214 -9.41 15.04 -18.95
N ALA A 215 -8.77 15.22 -17.79
CA ALA A 215 -7.33 15.22 -17.67
C ALA A 215 -6.76 13.79 -17.65
N PRO A 216 -5.45 13.60 -17.92
CA PRO A 216 -4.79 12.33 -17.69
C PRO A 216 -5.00 11.83 -16.26
N MET A 217 -5.17 10.51 -16.08
CA MET A 217 -5.31 9.93 -14.75
C MET A 217 -4.07 10.22 -13.89
N PRO A 218 -4.23 10.50 -12.58
CA PRO A 218 -3.11 10.87 -11.71
C PRO A 218 -2.29 9.64 -11.25
N PHE A 219 -2.32 8.56 -12.02
CA PHE A 219 -1.60 7.32 -11.74
C PHE A 219 -1.13 6.67 -13.04
N ALA A 220 0.02 6.02 -12.97
CA ALA A 220 0.55 5.30 -14.12
C ALA A 220 -0.24 4.01 -14.41
N HIS A 221 -0.43 3.74 -15.70
CA HIS A 221 -0.85 2.44 -16.19
C HIS A 221 -0.07 2.09 -17.46
N ASP A 222 0.57 0.91 -17.45
CA ASP A 222 1.27 0.33 -18.57
C ASP A 222 1.08 -1.18 -18.55
N GLY A 223 0.11 -1.69 -19.31
CA GLY A 223 -0.15 -3.13 -19.42
C GLY A 223 0.99 -3.93 -20.08
N GLY A 224 1.92 -3.25 -20.76
CA GLY A 224 3.12 -3.86 -21.33
C GLY A 224 4.32 -3.85 -20.38
N PHE A 225 4.18 -3.31 -19.17
CA PHE A 225 5.27 -3.21 -18.22
C PHE A 225 5.78 -4.57 -17.79
N VAL A 226 7.08 -4.79 -17.94
CA VAL A 226 7.77 -5.99 -17.44
C VAL A 226 8.71 -5.56 -16.32
N SER A 227 8.46 -6.07 -15.11
CA SER A 227 9.32 -5.77 -13.96
C SER A 227 10.78 -6.13 -14.23
N PRO A 228 11.76 -5.25 -13.94
CA PRO A 228 13.18 -5.59 -14.04
C PRO A 228 13.57 -6.84 -13.22
N SER A 229 12.81 -7.17 -12.17
CA SER A 229 13.04 -8.38 -11.36
C SER A 229 12.76 -9.68 -12.12
N THR A 230 11.86 -9.67 -13.12
CA THR A 230 11.60 -10.85 -13.97
C THR A 230 12.66 -10.99 -15.06
N LEU A 231 13.23 -9.88 -15.53
CA LEU A 231 14.38 -9.89 -16.45
C LEU A 231 15.65 -10.44 -15.78
N GLY A 232 15.84 -10.18 -14.48
CA GLY A 232 16.98 -10.65 -13.70
C GLY A 232 16.89 -12.10 -13.21
N ALA A 233 15.73 -12.76 -13.32
CA ALA A 233 15.56 -14.15 -12.84
C ALA A 233 16.50 -15.13 -13.58
N GLY A 234 16.78 -14.89 -14.87
CA GLY A 234 17.75 -15.66 -15.66
C GLY A 234 19.22 -15.42 -15.30
N LEU A 235 19.53 -14.39 -14.50
CA LEU A 235 20.90 -14.12 -14.02
C LEU A 235 21.22 -14.85 -12.71
N ILE A 236 20.21 -15.35 -11.99
CA ILE A 236 20.35 -16.02 -10.68
C ILE A 236 20.42 -17.54 -10.85
N VAL A 237 19.89 -18.10 -11.94
CA VAL A 237 19.99 -19.52 -12.28
C VAL A 237 20.82 -19.67 -13.57
N PRO A 238 22.12 -19.98 -13.48
CA PRO A 238 22.90 -20.28 -14.67
C PRO A 238 22.41 -21.62 -15.26
N GLY A 239 21.79 -21.59 -16.44
CA GLY A 239 21.56 -22.78 -17.28
C GLY A 239 20.14 -23.34 -17.35
N ALA A 240 19.10 -22.50 -17.32
CA ALA A 240 17.75 -22.88 -17.78
C ALA A 240 17.60 -22.62 -19.29
#